data_AF-A0ABD0P3G4-F1
#
_entry.id   AF-A0ABD0P3G4-F1
#
_cell.length_a   1.000
_cell.length_b   1.000
_cell.length_c   1.000
_cell.angle_alpha   90.00
_cell.angle_beta   90.00
_cell.angle_gamma   90.00
#
_symmetry.space_group_name_H-M   'P 1'
#
loop_
_entity.id
_entity.type
_entity.pdbx_description
1 polymer ?
#
loop_
_entity_poly.entity_id
_entity_poly.type
_entity_poly.pdbx_seq_one_letter_code
_entity_poly.pdbx_strand_id
1 'polypeptide(L)'
;VSKKLAGAAAGTAAWCTNVGNEHGQVHGHGLDPMAAGLMKRYRDAGEAAPKVIQHGQSRWIELEVRLDIWHFMRRFAAGVTTEAHPLYGIFMARLSTCIFQWDAEDVAALRRAKEGELAAKKTGQVSERAVSARISRRELALHCRRRTRGVEETTRLIGSLIDLFDSADGKDTLGVPLLDHEQIQQIWKEQRKHVQCIQDPENFPLYIKTGTLKNSGVELCCYSRSTFT
;
A
#
# COMPACT_ATOMS: atom_id res chain seq x y z
N VAL A 1 15.60 -4.66 18.96
CA VAL A 1 16.82 -5.26 18.35
C VAL A 1 16.42 -6.29 17.30
N SER A 2 16.92 -6.13 16.08
CA SER A 2 16.55 -6.87 14.87
C SER A 2 16.99 -8.34 14.93
N LYS A 3 16.19 -9.22 15.55
CA LYS A 3 16.40 -10.69 15.50
C LYS A 3 16.36 -11.28 14.09
N LYS A 4 15.90 -10.52 13.08
CA LYS A 4 15.80 -10.97 11.68
C LYS A 4 17.15 -11.09 10.94
N LEU A 5 18.21 -10.45 11.42
CA LEU A 5 19.54 -10.45 10.75
C LEU A 5 20.63 -11.18 11.55
N ALA A 6 20.28 -11.72 12.73
CA ALA A 6 21.19 -12.51 13.55
C ALA A 6 20.83 -13.99 13.38
N GLY A 7 21.75 -14.78 12.82
CA GLY A 7 21.56 -16.22 12.54
C GLY A 7 22.09 -16.62 11.16
N ALA A 8 21.37 -17.49 10.46
CA ALA A 8 21.74 -18.08 9.17
C ALA A 8 22.01 -17.09 8.02
N ALA A 9 21.71 -15.80 8.22
CA ALA A 9 21.97 -14.71 7.27
C ALA A 9 23.28 -13.94 7.56
N ALA A 10 24.14 -14.45 8.45
CA ALA A 10 25.47 -13.89 8.69
C ALA A 10 26.38 -14.21 7.51
N GLY A 11 26.97 -13.18 6.88
CA GLY A 11 27.88 -13.34 5.74
C GLY A 11 27.20 -13.54 4.37
N THR A 12 25.87 -13.42 4.29
CA THR A 12 25.12 -13.49 3.02
C THR A 12 24.52 -12.13 2.66
N ALA A 13 24.17 -11.93 1.37
CA ALA A 13 23.44 -10.76 0.88
C ALA A 13 21.94 -10.76 1.24
N ALA A 14 21.50 -11.67 2.12
CA ALA A 14 20.12 -11.72 2.59
C ALA A 14 19.76 -10.41 3.31
N TRP A 15 18.67 -9.79 2.87
CA TRP A 15 18.22 -8.50 3.36
C TRP A 15 16.78 -8.56 3.86
N CYS A 16 16.39 -7.57 4.64
CA CYS A 16 15.01 -7.38 5.07
C CYS A 16 14.40 -6.24 4.27
N THR A 17 13.24 -6.46 3.66
CA THR A 17 12.44 -5.43 2.98
C THR A 17 11.88 -4.36 3.92
N ASN A 18 12.01 -4.59 5.23
CA ASN A 18 11.51 -3.70 6.27
C ASN A 18 12.37 -3.82 7.55
N VAL A 19 12.79 -2.67 8.09
CA VAL A 19 13.47 -2.54 9.38
C VAL A 19 12.71 -1.50 10.21
N GLY A 20 12.21 -1.90 11.40
CA GLY A 20 11.56 -1.00 12.35
C GLY A 20 11.80 -1.43 13.79
N ASN A 21 11.66 -0.50 14.74
CA ASN A 21 11.59 -0.84 16.16
C ASN A 21 10.23 -1.52 16.48
N GLU A 22 10.00 -1.89 17.74
CA GLU A 22 8.73 -2.49 18.21
C GLU A 22 7.50 -1.59 18.00
N HIS A 23 7.72 -0.30 17.74
CA HIS A 23 6.69 0.68 17.39
C HIS A 23 6.57 0.93 15.88
N GLY A 24 7.27 0.15 15.04
CA GLY A 24 7.25 0.32 13.58
C GLY A 24 7.89 1.63 13.11
N GLN A 25 8.71 2.27 13.95
CA GLN A 25 9.42 3.50 13.64
C GLN A 25 10.82 3.19 13.12
N VAL A 26 11.27 4.05 12.21
CA VAL A 26 12.63 4.06 11.65
C VAL A 26 13.21 5.47 11.83
N HIS A 27 13.10 6.00 13.05
CA HIS A 27 13.71 7.27 13.46
C HIS A 27 14.48 7.05 14.76
N GLY A 28 15.70 7.59 14.82
CA GLY A 28 16.55 7.52 16.00
C GLY A 28 18.05 7.49 15.66
N HIS A 29 18.88 7.77 16.67
CA HIS A 29 20.33 7.57 16.58
C HIS A 29 20.63 6.08 16.32
N GLY A 30 21.33 5.78 15.21
CA GLY A 30 21.66 4.40 14.81
C GLY A 30 21.38 4.06 13.34
N LEU A 31 20.80 4.98 12.57
CA LEU A 31 20.57 4.79 11.13
C LEU A 31 21.88 4.72 10.32
N ASP A 32 22.86 5.59 10.62
CA ASP A 32 24.14 5.56 9.90
C ASP A 32 24.94 4.27 10.13
N PRO A 33 25.08 3.74 11.37
CA PRO A 33 25.66 2.43 11.60
C PRO A 33 24.92 1.29 10.89
N MET A 34 23.58 1.35 10.84
CA MET A 34 22.77 0.34 10.16
C MET A 34 22.98 0.38 8.64
N ALA A 35 22.91 1.57 8.04
CA ALA A 35 23.17 1.78 6.63
C ALA A 35 24.59 1.31 6.28
N ALA A 36 25.60 1.72 7.06
CA ALA A 36 27.00 1.30 6.90
C ALA A 36 27.17 -0.23 6.96
N GLY A 37 26.50 -0.90 7.90
CA GLY A 37 26.51 -2.35 8.01
C GLY A 37 25.88 -3.05 6.80
N LEU A 38 24.79 -2.50 6.27
CA LEU A 38 24.16 -3.00 5.04
C LEU A 38 25.10 -2.81 3.84
N MET A 39 25.77 -1.66 3.72
CA MET A 39 26.67 -1.41 2.59
C MET A 39 27.86 -2.35 2.58
N LYS A 40 28.41 -2.60 3.77
CA LYS A 40 29.53 -3.51 3.95
C LYS A 40 29.15 -4.92 3.48
N ARG A 41 27.94 -5.40 3.80
CA ARG A 41 27.47 -6.72 3.37
C ARG A 41 27.35 -6.87 1.85
N TYR A 42 26.78 -5.89 1.15
CA TYR A 42 26.70 -5.93 -0.32
C TYR A 42 28.09 -5.94 -0.97
N ARG A 43 28.99 -5.11 -0.44
CA ARG A 43 30.39 -5.07 -0.88
C ARG A 43 31.12 -6.40 -0.65
N ASP A 44 30.97 -6.97 0.54
CA ASP A 44 31.60 -8.24 0.93
C ASP A 44 31.03 -9.41 0.12
N ALA A 45 29.77 -9.34 -0.31
CA ALA A 45 29.11 -10.34 -1.15
C ALA A 45 29.36 -10.17 -2.67
N GLY A 46 29.99 -9.07 -3.09
CA GLY A 46 30.20 -8.76 -4.52
C GLY A 46 28.91 -8.41 -5.28
N GLU A 47 27.83 -8.11 -4.56
CA GLU A 47 26.51 -7.81 -5.13
C GLU A 47 26.33 -6.32 -5.38
N ALA A 48 25.65 -5.97 -6.48
CA ALA A 48 25.35 -4.58 -6.81
C ALA A 48 24.38 -3.97 -5.77
N ALA A 49 24.52 -2.67 -5.53
CA ALA A 49 23.65 -1.96 -4.58
C ALA A 49 22.17 -2.10 -5.00
N PRO A 50 21.25 -2.36 -4.06
CA PRO A 50 19.84 -2.46 -4.37
C PRO A 50 19.30 -1.08 -4.76
N LYS A 51 18.49 -1.02 -5.82
CA LYS A 51 17.96 0.24 -6.35
C LYS A 51 16.91 0.91 -5.45
N VAL A 52 16.27 0.16 -4.54
CA VAL A 52 15.24 0.66 -3.63
C VAL A 52 15.36 -0.06 -2.28
N ILE A 53 15.49 0.69 -1.19
CA ILE A 53 15.35 0.19 0.20
C ILE A 53 14.34 1.10 0.90
N GLN A 54 13.38 0.53 1.60
CA GLN A 54 12.43 1.32 2.38
C GLN A 54 13.05 1.81 3.71
N HIS A 55 13.66 3.00 3.65
CA HIS A 55 13.91 4.04 4.68
C HIS A 55 15.37 4.48 4.99
N GLY A 56 15.53 5.79 5.26
CA GLY A 56 16.61 6.57 5.93
C GLY A 56 17.88 6.92 5.15
N GLN A 57 18.20 8.22 4.98
CA GLN A 57 19.39 8.78 4.30
C GLN A 57 20.62 7.85 4.35
N SER A 58 21.09 7.44 3.17
CA SER A 58 22.32 6.67 3.06
C SER A 58 23.20 7.29 1.97
N ARG A 59 24.52 7.20 2.14
CA ARG A 59 25.55 7.63 1.18
C ARG A 59 25.61 6.75 -0.09
N TRP A 60 24.47 6.18 -0.49
CA TRP A 60 24.27 5.57 -1.80
C TRP A 60 23.53 6.60 -2.66
N ILE A 61 24.19 7.10 -3.70
CA ILE A 61 23.70 8.22 -4.52
C ILE A 61 22.37 7.89 -5.23
N GLU A 62 22.01 6.61 -5.35
CA GLU A 62 20.80 6.14 -6.06
C GLU A 62 19.75 5.45 -5.17
N LEU A 63 19.90 5.47 -3.82
CA LEU A 63 18.97 4.73 -2.96
C LEU A 63 17.72 5.55 -2.60
N GLU A 64 16.58 5.21 -3.22
CA GLU A 64 15.30 5.81 -2.87
C GLU A 64 14.72 5.18 -1.61
N VAL A 65 14.66 6.01 -0.57
CA VAL A 65 14.24 5.69 0.79
C VAL A 65 12.74 6.00 0.93
N ARG A 66 11.89 4.98 0.97
CA ARG A 66 10.43 5.15 0.95
C ARG A 66 9.77 4.72 2.25
N LEU A 67 8.68 5.40 2.59
CA LEU A 67 7.83 5.05 3.72
C LEU A 67 6.92 3.90 3.30
N ASP A 68 6.91 2.81 4.06
CA ASP A 68 5.98 1.71 3.81
C ASP A 68 4.53 2.18 3.99
N ILE A 69 3.67 1.91 3.00
CA ILE A 69 2.27 2.37 2.99
C ILE A 69 1.49 1.77 4.16
N TRP A 70 1.76 0.51 4.52
CA TRP A 70 1.09 -0.09 5.67
C TRP A 70 1.52 0.57 6.99
N HIS A 71 2.80 0.89 7.15
CA HIS A 71 3.27 1.67 8.31
C HIS A 71 2.71 3.09 8.31
N PHE A 72 2.62 3.76 7.16
CA PHE A 72 1.97 5.06 7.02
C PHE A 72 0.51 5.00 7.51
N MET A 73 -0.25 4.01 7.06
CA MET A 73 -1.63 3.81 7.52
C MET A 73 -1.70 3.52 9.02
N ARG A 74 -0.78 2.69 9.53
CA ARG A 74 -0.75 2.30 10.95
C ARG A 74 -0.49 3.46 11.89
N ARG A 75 0.18 4.53 11.43
CA ARG A 75 0.35 5.75 12.24
C ARG A 75 -0.97 6.44 12.58
N PHE A 76 -2.02 6.27 11.76
CA PHE A 76 -3.35 6.79 12.07
C PHE A 76 -4.06 6.02 13.18
N ALA A 77 -3.65 4.77 13.46
CA ALA A 77 -4.20 4.01 14.58
C ALA A 77 -3.91 4.67 15.94
N ALA A 78 -2.85 5.48 16.04
CA ALA A 78 -2.56 6.26 17.25
C ALA A 78 -3.59 7.38 17.51
N GLY A 79 -4.35 7.81 16.52
CA GLY A 79 -5.44 8.79 16.67
C GLY A 79 -6.80 8.14 16.89
N VAL A 80 -6.85 6.81 16.98
CA VAL A 80 -8.07 6.05 17.27
C VAL A 80 -8.16 5.84 18.78
N THR A 81 -9.34 5.99 19.36
CA THR A 81 -9.58 5.81 20.80
C THR A 81 -9.26 4.39 21.26
N THR A 82 -9.58 3.38 20.45
CA THR A 82 -9.20 1.98 20.65
C THR A 82 -9.24 1.17 19.34
N GLU A 83 -8.25 0.30 19.10
CA GLU A 83 -8.27 -0.63 17.95
C GLU A 83 -9.41 -1.66 18.04
N ALA A 84 -10.01 -1.86 19.21
CA ALA A 84 -11.19 -2.71 19.39
C ALA A 84 -12.49 -2.03 18.93
N HIS A 85 -12.45 -0.76 18.53
CA HIS A 85 -13.64 -0.01 18.12
C HIS A 85 -14.28 -0.64 16.87
N PRO A 86 -15.62 -0.82 16.81
CA PRO A 86 -16.28 -1.48 15.69
C PRO A 86 -16.00 -0.84 14.32
N LEU A 87 -15.79 0.48 14.30
CA LEU A 87 -15.49 1.24 13.08
C LEU A 87 -14.01 1.20 12.66
N TYR A 88 -13.09 0.69 13.48
CA TYR A 88 -11.66 0.72 13.19
C TYR A 88 -11.32 0.00 11.88
N GLY A 89 -11.85 -1.22 11.69
CA GLY A 89 -11.64 -1.98 10.47
C GLY A 89 -12.18 -1.28 9.22
N ILE A 90 -13.31 -0.58 9.36
CA ILE A 90 -13.93 0.19 8.28
C ILE A 90 -13.08 1.41 7.94
N PHE A 91 -12.62 2.14 8.96
CA PHE A 91 -11.74 3.29 8.79
C PHE A 91 -10.44 2.89 8.08
N MET A 92 -9.76 1.83 8.54
CA MET A 92 -8.53 1.35 7.92
C MET A 92 -8.74 0.86 6.48
N ALA A 93 -9.87 0.20 6.21
CA ALA A 93 -10.23 -0.19 4.86
C ALA A 93 -10.45 1.04 3.96
N ARG A 94 -11.17 2.07 4.45
CA ARG A 94 -11.41 3.31 3.69
C ARG A 94 -10.14 4.13 3.51
N LEU A 95 -9.26 4.17 4.51
CA LEU A 95 -7.95 4.80 4.41
C LEU A 95 -7.12 4.16 3.29
N SER A 96 -7.14 2.83 3.19
CA SER A 96 -6.52 2.13 2.05
C SER A 96 -7.11 2.56 0.70
N THR A 97 -8.41 2.82 0.61
CA THR A 97 -9.05 3.26 -0.65
C THR A 97 -8.75 4.71 -1.02
N CYS A 98 -8.45 5.56 -0.03
CA CYS A 98 -7.96 6.92 -0.25
C CYS A 98 -6.55 6.93 -0.86
N ILE A 99 -5.72 5.93 -0.55
CA ILE A 99 -4.35 5.81 -1.06
C ILE A 99 -4.31 5.10 -2.40
N PHE A 100 -5.01 3.96 -2.51
CA PHE A 100 -4.94 3.09 -3.68
C PHE A 100 -6.13 3.25 -4.62
N GLN A 101 -5.84 3.07 -5.90
CA GLN A 101 -6.80 2.83 -6.96
C GLN A 101 -6.37 1.65 -7.81
N TRP A 102 -7.31 1.06 -8.53
CA TRP A 102 -6.98 0.10 -9.57
C TRP A 102 -6.50 0.84 -10.82
N ASP A 103 -5.55 0.24 -11.53
CA ASP A 103 -5.10 0.68 -12.83
C ASP A 103 -6.30 0.74 -13.80
N ALA A 104 -6.50 1.91 -14.42
CA ALA A 104 -7.68 2.15 -15.24
C ALA A 104 -7.70 1.29 -16.51
N GLU A 105 -6.54 0.98 -17.09
CA GLU A 105 -6.43 0.14 -18.28
C GLU A 105 -6.76 -1.31 -17.95
N ASP A 106 -6.20 -1.81 -16.85
CA ASP A 106 -6.48 -3.17 -16.38
C ASP A 106 -7.96 -3.34 -16.02
N VAL A 107 -8.57 -2.34 -15.36
CA VAL A 107 -10.01 -2.36 -15.03
C VAL A 107 -10.87 -2.33 -16.29
N ALA A 108 -10.51 -1.52 -17.28
CA ALA A 108 -11.22 -1.46 -18.55
C ALA A 108 -11.14 -2.80 -19.30
N ALA A 109 -9.97 -3.46 -19.29
CA ALA A 109 -9.80 -4.79 -19.88
C ALA A 109 -10.66 -5.84 -19.16
N LEU A 110 -10.62 -5.86 -17.83
CA LEU A 110 -11.43 -6.78 -17.02
C LEU A 110 -12.92 -6.58 -17.26
N ARG A 111 -13.37 -5.32 -17.38
CA ARG A 111 -14.76 -4.99 -17.68
C ARG A 111 -15.19 -5.52 -19.04
N ARG A 112 -14.39 -5.32 -20.10
CA ARG A 112 -14.68 -5.87 -21.45
C ARG A 112 -14.78 -7.40 -21.44
N ALA A 113 -13.88 -8.07 -20.73
CA ALA A 113 -13.93 -9.52 -20.57
C ALA A 113 -15.23 -9.96 -19.86
N LYS A 114 -15.63 -9.24 -18.80
CA LYS A 114 -16.83 -9.51 -18.03
C LYS A 114 -18.11 -9.26 -18.83
N GLU A 115 -18.13 -8.22 -19.65
CA GLU A 115 -19.20 -7.94 -20.61
C GLU A 115 -19.39 -9.09 -21.59
N GLY A 116 -18.30 -9.58 -22.20
CA GLY A 116 -18.34 -10.73 -23.11
C GLY A 116 -18.85 -12.00 -22.43
N GLU A 117 -18.39 -12.28 -21.19
CA GLU A 117 -18.87 -13.42 -20.39
C GLU A 117 -20.38 -13.34 -20.13
N LEU A 118 -20.89 -12.13 -19.82
CA LEU A 118 -22.30 -11.93 -19.51
C LEU A 118 -23.18 -11.95 -20.76
N ALA A 119 -22.70 -11.40 -21.88
CA ALA A 119 -23.39 -11.45 -23.17
C ALA A 119 -23.49 -12.89 -23.70
N ALA A 120 -22.47 -13.73 -23.46
CA ALA A 120 -22.53 -15.16 -23.81
C ALA A 120 -23.54 -15.94 -22.94
N LYS A 121 -23.77 -15.50 -21.69
CA LYS A 121 -24.69 -16.16 -20.74
C LYS A 121 -26.11 -15.61 -20.77
N LYS A 122 -26.34 -14.43 -21.32
CA LYS A 122 -27.64 -13.75 -21.36
C LYS A 122 -27.95 -13.21 -22.74
N THR A 123 -29.17 -13.45 -23.21
CA THR A 123 -29.74 -12.84 -24.41
C THR A 123 -30.12 -11.38 -24.14
N GLY A 124 -29.14 -10.47 -24.04
CA GLY A 124 -29.42 -9.04 -23.92
C GLY A 124 -28.23 -8.16 -23.53
N GLN A 125 -28.31 -6.87 -23.87
CA GLN A 125 -27.35 -5.86 -23.43
C GLN A 125 -27.35 -5.72 -21.91
N VAL A 126 -26.18 -5.84 -21.29
CA VAL A 126 -25.98 -5.61 -19.87
C VAL A 126 -25.38 -4.22 -19.68
N SER A 127 -25.94 -3.41 -18.79
CA SER A 127 -25.41 -2.07 -18.52
C SER A 127 -24.04 -2.14 -17.84
N GLU A 128 -23.20 -1.13 -18.09
CA GLU A 128 -21.85 -1.01 -17.53
C GLU A 128 -21.82 -1.11 -15.99
N ARG A 129 -22.85 -0.54 -15.33
CA ARG A 129 -23.02 -0.62 -13.87
C ARG A 129 -23.30 -2.04 -13.40
N ALA A 130 -24.12 -2.79 -14.14
CA ALA A 130 -24.45 -4.18 -13.84
C ALA A 130 -23.26 -5.13 -14.12
N VAL A 131 -22.39 -4.80 -15.07
CA VAL A 131 -21.12 -5.50 -15.30
C VAL A 131 -20.19 -5.26 -14.13
N SER A 132 -19.95 -3.99 -13.78
CA SER A 132 -19.03 -3.60 -12.71
C SER A 132 -19.45 -4.20 -11.36
N ALA A 133 -20.74 -4.29 -11.08
CA ALA A 133 -21.28 -4.94 -9.88
C ALA A 133 -21.03 -6.47 -9.83
N ARG A 134 -20.75 -7.10 -10.97
CA ARG A 134 -20.42 -8.54 -11.07
C ARG A 134 -18.93 -8.82 -11.06
N ILE A 135 -18.08 -7.79 -11.11
CA ILE A 135 -16.64 -7.96 -10.95
C ILE A 135 -16.35 -8.10 -9.45
N SER A 136 -15.84 -9.26 -9.07
CA SER A 136 -15.46 -9.54 -7.68
C SER A 136 -14.15 -8.84 -7.30
N ARG A 137 -13.93 -8.64 -5.99
CA ARG A 137 -12.63 -8.16 -5.47
C ARG A 137 -11.47 -9.11 -5.82
N ARG A 138 -11.75 -10.42 -5.94
CA ARG A 138 -10.76 -11.43 -6.31
C ARG A 138 -10.32 -11.26 -7.76
N GLU A 139 -11.26 -10.99 -8.67
CA GLU A 139 -10.95 -10.71 -10.07
C GLU A 139 -10.14 -9.42 -10.21
N LEU A 140 -10.53 -8.35 -9.50
CA LEU A 140 -9.74 -7.10 -9.46
C LEU A 140 -8.32 -7.37 -8.95
N ALA A 141 -8.17 -8.10 -7.85
CA ALA A 141 -6.86 -8.38 -7.27
C ALA A 141 -5.97 -9.27 -8.16
N LEU A 142 -6.57 -10.13 -8.99
CA LEU A 142 -5.85 -11.02 -9.90
C LEU A 142 -5.45 -10.32 -11.20
N HIS A 143 -6.35 -9.48 -11.74
CA HIS A 143 -6.22 -8.94 -13.09
C HIS A 143 -5.88 -7.46 -13.16
N CYS A 144 -5.98 -6.73 -12.06
CA CYS A 144 -5.72 -5.30 -12.03
C CYS A 144 -4.57 -4.97 -11.06
N ARG A 145 -3.62 -4.17 -11.54
CA ARG A 145 -2.59 -3.58 -10.69
C ARG A 145 -3.25 -2.53 -9.80
N ARG A 146 -2.75 -2.37 -8.56
CA ARG A 146 -3.07 -1.17 -7.77
C ARG A 146 -2.00 -0.13 -8.01
N ARG A 147 -2.41 1.12 -8.01
CA ARG A 147 -1.53 2.27 -8.07
C ARG A 147 -1.93 3.27 -6.99
N THR A 148 -0.99 4.09 -6.53
CA THR A 148 -1.35 5.25 -5.71
C THR A 148 -2.02 6.33 -6.56
N ARG A 149 -2.80 7.21 -5.92
CA ARG A 149 -3.62 8.23 -6.61
C ARG A 149 -2.89 9.54 -6.94
N GLY A 150 -1.64 9.68 -6.50
CA GLY A 150 -0.92 10.95 -6.54
C GLY A 150 -1.12 11.74 -5.24
N VAL A 151 -0.22 12.71 -5.01
CA VAL A 151 -0.13 13.42 -3.72
C VAL A 151 -1.39 14.23 -3.42
N GLU A 152 -1.86 15.02 -4.37
CA GLU A 152 -2.99 15.93 -4.18
C GLU A 152 -4.28 15.17 -3.85
N GLU A 153 -4.61 14.18 -4.69
CA GLU A 153 -5.84 13.41 -4.54
C GLU A 153 -5.80 12.52 -3.28
N THR A 154 -4.69 11.86 -2.98
CA THR A 154 -4.54 11.11 -1.73
C THR A 154 -4.67 12.04 -0.52
N THR A 155 -4.07 13.22 -0.55
CA THR A 155 -4.15 14.19 0.56
C THR A 155 -5.59 14.63 0.80
N ARG A 156 -6.29 15.01 -0.27
CA ARG A 156 -7.70 15.44 -0.22
C ARG A 156 -8.60 14.34 0.34
N LEU A 157 -8.47 13.11 -0.17
CA LEU A 157 -9.29 11.98 0.25
C LEU A 157 -9.04 11.54 1.69
N ILE A 158 -7.79 11.59 2.17
CA ILE A 158 -7.49 11.30 3.58
C ILE A 158 -8.07 12.38 4.48
N GLY A 159 -7.91 13.66 4.14
CA GLY A 159 -8.52 14.76 4.89
C GLY A 159 -10.04 14.60 5.02
N SER A 160 -10.74 14.41 3.90
CA SER A 160 -12.20 14.20 3.92
C SER A 160 -12.62 12.92 4.67
N LEU A 161 -11.78 11.88 4.69
CA LEU A 161 -12.05 10.68 5.47
C LEU A 161 -11.95 10.98 6.97
N ILE A 162 -10.93 11.73 7.40
CA ILE A 162 -10.76 12.11 8.79
C ILE A 162 -11.94 12.98 9.22
N ASP A 163 -12.28 14.03 8.47
CA ASP A 163 -13.42 14.91 8.79
C ASP A 163 -14.72 14.12 8.96
N LEU A 164 -14.95 13.10 8.12
CA LEU A 164 -16.13 12.23 8.24
C LEU A 164 -16.13 11.42 9.53
N PHE A 165 -15.00 10.79 9.88
CA PHE A 165 -14.90 9.94 11.08
C PHE A 165 -14.67 10.74 12.37
N ASP A 166 -14.35 12.02 12.26
CA ASP A 166 -14.28 12.99 13.36
C ASP A 166 -15.65 13.67 13.60
N SER A 167 -16.64 13.36 12.75
CA SER A 167 -18.02 13.82 12.87
C SER A 167 -18.92 12.83 13.61
N ALA A 168 -20.23 13.10 13.64
CA ALA A 168 -21.23 12.18 14.17
C ALA A 168 -21.22 10.81 13.48
N ASP A 169 -20.84 10.73 12.21
CA ASP A 169 -20.75 9.48 11.44
C ASP A 169 -19.60 8.57 11.90
N GLY A 170 -18.66 9.11 12.67
CA GLY A 170 -17.55 8.38 13.27
C GLY A 170 -17.85 7.75 14.62
N LYS A 171 -19.10 7.79 15.07
CA LYS A 171 -19.52 7.25 16.36
C LYS A 171 -20.17 5.87 16.21
N ASP A 172 -19.95 4.99 17.18
CA ASP A 172 -20.65 3.71 17.24
C ASP A 172 -22.12 3.87 17.65
N THR A 173 -22.83 2.74 17.79
CA THR A 173 -24.23 2.70 18.20
C THR A 173 -24.49 3.28 19.61
N LEU A 174 -23.45 3.38 20.44
CA LEU A 174 -23.51 3.93 21.79
C LEU A 174 -23.03 5.40 21.83
N GLY A 175 -22.69 5.98 20.68
CA GLY A 175 -22.19 7.35 20.57
C GLY A 175 -20.70 7.51 20.90
N VAL A 176 -19.96 6.42 21.08
CA VAL A 176 -18.51 6.46 21.36
C VAL A 176 -17.78 6.80 20.06
N PRO A 177 -16.92 7.83 20.04
CA PRO A 177 -16.18 8.21 18.85
C PRO A 177 -15.03 7.24 18.56
N LEU A 178 -14.84 6.92 17.28
CA LEU A 178 -13.67 6.18 16.81
C LEU A 178 -12.40 7.00 17.01
N LEU A 179 -12.43 8.28 16.63
CA LEU A 179 -11.26 9.14 16.62
C LEU A 179 -11.20 10.02 17.86
N ASP A 180 -10.00 10.18 18.39
CA ASP A 180 -9.68 11.29 19.28
C ASP A 180 -9.39 12.52 18.41
N HIS A 181 -10.23 13.55 18.55
CA HIS A 181 -10.20 14.75 17.72
C HIS A 181 -8.83 15.43 17.71
N GLU A 182 -8.25 15.70 18.89
CA GLU A 182 -6.99 16.42 18.98
C GLU A 182 -5.83 15.58 18.43
N GLN A 183 -5.79 14.29 18.79
CA GLN A 183 -4.73 13.38 18.35
C GLN A 183 -4.78 13.15 16.84
N ILE A 184 -5.96 12.90 16.26
CA ILE A 184 -6.05 12.61 14.82
C ILE A 184 -5.69 13.83 13.97
N GLN A 185 -6.07 15.03 14.38
CA GLN A 185 -5.73 16.27 13.66
C GLN A 185 -4.22 16.54 13.71
N GLN A 186 -3.58 16.30 14.86
CA GLN A 186 -2.13 16.42 14.99
C GLN A 186 -1.40 15.36 14.14
N ILE A 187 -1.84 14.10 14.22
CA ILE A 187 -1.30 13.01 13.38
C ILE A 187 -1.45 13.37 11.90
N TRP A 188 -2.60 13.89 11.48
CA TRP A 188 -2.82 14.25 10.09
C TRP A 188 -1.89 15.37 9.64
N LYS A 189 -1.73 16.42 10.44
CA LYS A 189 -0.79 17.52 10.20
C LYS A 189 0.64 17.02 10.03
N GLU A 190 1.04 15.99 10.76
CA GLU A 190 2.37 15.39 10.65
C GLU A 190 2.49 14.38 9.49
N GLN A 191 1.46 13.60 9.21
CA GLN A 191 1.51 12.57 8.18
C GLN A 191 1.28 13.13 6.77
N ARG A 192 0.56 14.24 6.60
CA ARG A 192 0.30 14.85 5.28
C ARG A 192 1.55 15.15 4.47
N LYS A 193 2.66 15.56 5.12
CA LYS A 193 3.96 15.79 4.46
C LYS A 193 4.60 14.52 3.90
N HIS A 194 4.20 13.36 4.42
CA HIS A 194 4.69 12.05 3.98
C HIS A 194 3.83 11.39 2.91
N VAL A 195 2.74 12.05 2.46
CA VAL A 195 1.92 11.53 1.36
C VAL A 195 2.75 11.44 0.06
N GLN A 196 3.73 12.32 -0.14
CA GLN A 196 4.67 12.21 -1.25
C GLN A 196 5.54 10.95 -1.16
N CYS A 197 6.01 10.60 0.04
CA CYS A 197 6.92 9.48 0.27
C CYS A 197 6.30 8.12 -0.07
N ILE A 198 4.97 8.02 -0.11
CA ILE A 198 4.23 6.78 -0.33
C ILE A 198 3.76 6.59 -1.79
N GLN A 199 3.93 7.58 -2.67
CA GLN A 199 3.43 7.50 -4.05
C GLN A 199 4.28 6.56 -4.90
N ASP A 200 3.65 5.75 -5.73
CA ASP A 200 4.35 4.84 -6.65
C ASP A 200 5.36 5.61 -7.51
N PRO A 201 6.58 5.08 -7.65
CA PRO A 201 7.64 5.77 -8.37
C PRO A 201 7.44 5.55 -9.86
N GLU A 202 7.79 6.57 -10.63
CA GLU A 202 7.86 6.43 -12.07
C GLU A 202 8.98 5.43 -12.38
N ASN A 203 8.65 4.33 -13.06
CA ASN A 203 9.57 3.28 -13.54
C ASN A 203 9.92 2.11 -12.59
N PHE A 204 9.24 1.91 -11.46
CA PHE A 204 9.41 0.68 -10.65
C PHE A 204 8.22 -0.27 -10.76
N PRO A 205 8.37 -1.49 -11.31
CA PRO A 205 7.29 -2.45 -11.39
C PRO A 205 6.99 -3.07 -10.02
N LEU A 206 5.97 -2.56 -9.32
CA LEU A 206 5.47 -3.13 -8.07
C LEU A 206 4.70 -4.44 -8.26
N TYR A 207 4.29 -4.72 -9.50
CA TYR A 207 3.50 -5.87 -9.88
C TYR A 207 4.25 -6.68 -10.94
N ILE A 208 4.31 -8.00 -10.73
CA ILE A 208 4.92 -8.94 -11.67
C ILE A 208 3.77 -9.60 -12.44
N LYS A 209 3.84 -9.56 -13.77
CA LYS A 209 2.93 -10.33 -14.62
C LYS A 209 3.30 -11.80 -14.52
N THR A 210 2.41 -12.61 -13.95
CA THR A 210 2.61 -14.06 -13.76
C THR A 210 2.06 -14.89 -14.92
N GLY A 211 1.23 -14.30 -15.77
CA GLY A 211 0.69 -14.96 -16.96
C GLY A 211 -0.39 -14.13 -17.65
N THR A 212 -1.06 -14.74 -18.62
CA THR A 212 -2.26 -14.21 -19.25
C THR A 212 -3.37 -15.25 -19.24
N LEU A 213 -4.61 -14.77 -19.18
CA LEU A 213 -5.82 -15.58 -19.26
C LEU A 213 -6.70 -15.02 -20.36
N LYS A 214 -7.10 -15.85 -21.31
CA LYS A 214 -8.05 -15.45 -22.36
C LYS A 214 -9.47 -15.70 -21.86
N ASN A 215 -10.25 -14.64 -21.70
CA ASN A 215 -11.65 -14.70 -21.31
C ASN A 215 -12.52 -13.97 -22.32
N SER A 216 -13.49 -14.66 -22.93
CA SER A 216 -14.42 -14.10 -23.93
C SER A 216 -13.72 -13.31 -25.05
N GLY A 217 -12.58 -13.80 -25.54
CA GLY A 217 -11.81 -13.15 -26.60
C GLY A 217 -10.90 -12.01 -26.14
N VAL A 218 -10.99 -11.58 -24.88
CA VAL A 218 -10.10 -10.58 -24.28
C VAL A 218 -8.96 -11.28 -23.54
N GLU A 219 -7.72 -10.82 -23.77
CA GLU A 219 -6.57 -11.28 -22.99
C GLU A 219 -6.43 -10.43 -21.72
N LEU A 220 -6.48 -11.07 -20.56
CA LEU A 220 -6.29 -10.46 -19.25
C LEU A 220 -4.93 -10.85 -18.70
N CYS A 221 -4.17 -9.88 -18.19
CA CYS A 221 -2.96 -10.20 -17.44
C CYS A 221 -3.33 -10.78 -16.06
N CYS A 222 -2.50 -11.70 -15.56
CA CYS A 222 -2.52 -12.13 -14.17
C CYS A 222 -1.31 -11.49 -13.49
N TYR A 223 -1.51 -10.91 -12.31
CA TYR A 223 -0.45 -10.25 -11.56
C TYR A 223 -0.26 -10.87 -10.17
N SER A 224 1.00 -10.94 -9.74
CA SER A 224 1.34 -11.06 -8.32
C SER A 224 1.99 -9.76 -7.84
N ARG A 225 1.88 -9.48 -6.54
CA ARG A 225 2.70 -8.42 -5.94
C ARG A 225 4.15 -8.87 -5.98
N SER A 226 5.06 -7.97 -6.36
CA SER A 226 6.48 -8.25 -6.27
C SER A 226 6.86 -8.42 -4.80
N THR A 227 6.91 -9.66 -4.34
CA THR A 227 7.67 -10.02 -3.16
C THR A 227 9.09 -10.24 -3.66
N PHE A 228 9.91 -9.19 -3.62
CA PHE A 228 11.35 -9.37 -3.73
C PHE A 228 11.76 -10.12 -2.45
N THR A 229 11.76 -11.45 -2.56
CA THR A 229 12.26 -12.41 -1.55
C THR A 229 13.77 -12.36 -1.50
#